data_AF-A0A7C4RK16-F1
#
_entry.id   AF-A0A7C4RK16-F1
#
_cell.length_a   1.000
_cell.length_b   1.000
_cell.length_c   1.000
_cell.angle_alpha   90.00
_cell.angle_beta   90.00
_cell.angle_gamma   90.00
#
_symmetry.space_group_name_H-M   'P 1'
#
loop_
_entity.id
_entity.type
_entity.pdbx_description
1 polymer ?
#
loop_
_entity_poly.entity_id
_entity_poly.type
_entity_poly.pdbx_seq_one_letter_code
_entity_poly.pdbx_strand_id
1 'polypeptide(L)' 'MGKGKAVFWGFVIPWLAYVVISPFFNFFNPQTKSPLILGMPPLMFWDILWIILTPFCLLIAYNIEKKGWS' A
#
# COMPACT_ATOMS: atom_id res chain seq x y z
N MET A 1 -23.93 -1.31 -17.31
CA MET A 1 -23.04 -1.85 -16.27
C MET A 1 -23.05 -0.89 -15.08
N GLY A 2 -23.48 -1.33 -13.89
CA GLY A 2 -23.72 -0.41 -12.75
C GLY A 2 -22.43 0.30 -12.32
N LYS A 3 -22.50 1.62 -12.11
CA LYS A 3 -21.35 2.50 -11.81
C LYS A 3 -20.44 1.96 -10.69
N GLY A 4 -21.01 1.31 -9.68
CA GLY A 4 -20.25 0.69 -8.58
C GLY A 4 -19.31 -0.46 -9.03
N LYS A 5 -19.68 -1.24 -10.05
CA LYS A 5 -18.82 -2.30 -10.58
C LYS A 5 -17.62 -1.71 -11.32
N ALA A 6 -17.81 -0.62 -12.06
CA ALA A 6 -16.72 0.06 -12.77
C ALA A 6 -15.69 0.67 -11.80
N VAL A 7 -16.16 1.27 -10.70
CA VAL A 7 -15.28 1.78 -9.64
C VAL A 7 -14.52 0.65 -8.97
N PHE A 8 -15.21 -0.44 -8.59
CA PHE A 8 -14.58 -1.60 -7.97
C PHE A 8 -13.48 -2.21 -8.86
N TRP A 9 -13.78 -2.49 -10.13
CA TRP A 9 -12.77 -2.99 -11.07
C TRP A 9 -11.66 -1.98 -11.34
N GLY A 10 -11.97 -0.67 -11.35
CA GLY A 10 -10.99 0.40 -11.49
C GLY A 10 -10.00 0.50 -10.33
N PHE A 11 -10.34 0.01 -9.13
CA PHE A 11 -9.40 -0.10 -8.00
C PHE A 11 -8.69 -1.46 -7.97
N VAL A 12 -9.44 -2.53 -8.22
CA VAL A 12 -8.91 -3.91 -8.13
C VAL A 12 -7.90 -4.20 -9.23
N ILE A 13 -8.11 -3.71 -10.45
CA ILE A 13 -7.21 -3.99 -11.58
C ILE A 13 -5.84 -3.33 -11.38
N PRO A 14 -5.70 -2.03 -11.06
CA PRO A 14 -4.40 -1.44 -10.77
C PRO A 14 -3.72 -2.05 -9.55
N TRP A 15 -4.47 -2.40 -8.50
CA TRP A 15 -3.92 -3.07 -7.32
C TRP A 15 -3.40 -4.47 -7.64
N LEU A 16 -4.16 -5.30 -8.36
CA LEU A 16 -3.71 -6.62 -8.79
C LEU A 16 -2.53 -6.54 -9.77
N ALA A 17 -2.58 -5.62 -10.73
CA ALA A 17 -1.46 -5.37 -11.63
C ALA A 17 -0.21 -4.97 -10.82
N TYR A 18 -0.36 -4.12 -9.81
CA TYR A 18 0.73 -3.74 -8.93
C TYR A 18 1.27 -4.95 -8.14
N VAL A 19 0.42 -5.75 -7.48
CA VAL A 19 0.84 -6.93 -6.69
C VAL A 19 1.50 -8.00 -7.55
N VAL A 20 0.99 -8.23 -8.76
CA VAL A 20 1.51 -9.28 -9.65
C VAL A 20 2.77 -8.83 -10.37
N ILE A 21 2.85 -7.58 -10.83
CA ILE A 21 3.99 -7.09 -11.62
C ILE A 21 5.17 -6.66 -10.73
N SER A 22 4.90 -6.18 -9.51
CA SER A 22 5.94 -5.73 -8.58
C SER A 22 7.00 -6.77 -8.21
N PRO A 23 6.72 -8.07 -8.00
CA PRO A 23 7.78 -9.07 -7.83
C PRO A 23 8.66 -9.14 -9.07
N PHE A 24 8.11 -9.06 -10.29
CA PHE A 24 8.93 -9.11 -11.50
C PHE A 24 9.87 -7.90 -11.62
N PHE A 25 9.43 -6.68 -11.29
CA PHE A 25 10.33 -5.53 -11.19
C PHE A 25 11.38 -5.66 -10.07
N ASN A 26 11.06 -6.41 -9.01
CA ASN A 26 11.97 -6.69 -7.91
C ASN A 26 12.97 -7.83 -8.20
N PHE A 27 12.63 -8.76 -9.09
CA PHE A 27 13.46 -9.91 -9.48
C PHE A 27 14.31 -9.67 -10.74
N PHE A 28 13.87 -8.82 -11.69
CA PHE A 28 14.57 -8.51 -12.94
C PHE A 28 15.75 -7.54 -12.78
N ASN A 29 16.45 -7.57 -11.65
CA ASN A 29 17.72 -6.89 -11.50
C ASN A 29 18.90 -7.87 -11.49
N PRO A 30 19.34 -8.38 -12.65
CA PRO A 30 20.48 -9.28 -12.74
C PRO A 30 21.85 -8.61 -12.47
N GLN A 31 21.94 -7.32 -12.11
CA GLN A 31 23.23 -6.63 -11.90
C GLN A 31 23.33 -5.62 -10.72
N THR A 32 22.29 -5.39 -9.91
CA THR A 32 22.31 -4.29 -8.90
C THR A 32 21.75 -4.80 -7.57
N LYS A 33 22.47 -4.76 -6.45
CA LYS A 33 22.86 -3.51 -5.74
C LYS A 33 21.72 -2.49 -5.63
N SER A 34 20.46 -2.92 -5.63
CA SER A 34 19.35 -2.03 -5.26
C SER A 34 19.40 -1.83 -3.75
N PRO A 35 19.41 -0.59 -3.24
CA PRO A 35 19.52 -0.36 -1.79
C PRO A 35 18.30 -0.99 -1.13
N LEU A 36 18.55 -2.07 -0.39
CA LEU A 36 17.57 -2.63 0.50
C LEU A 36 17.23 -1.54 1.51
N ILE A 37 15.97 -1.10 1.53
CA ILE A 37 15.50 -0.18 2.54
C ILE A 37 15.24 -1.04 3.78
N LEU A 38 16.06 -0.88 4.82
CA LEU A 38 16.01 -1.70 6.04
C LEU A 38 16.13 -3.22 5.78
N GLY A 39 16.94 -3.64 4.80
CA GLY A 39 17.09 -5.07 4.47
C GLY A 39 15.92 -5.67 3.68
N MET A 40 14.96 -4.84 3.26
CA MET A 40 13.76 -5.26 2.55
C MET A 40 13.73 -4.69 1.11
N PRO A 41 13.10 -5.40 0.17
CA PRO A 41 12.69 -4.82 -1.11
C PRO A 41 11.90 -3.52 -0.90
N PRO A 42 12.13 -2.47 -1.71
CA PRO A 42 11.44 -1.18 -1.57
C PRO A 42 9.90 -1.29 -1.52
N LEU A 43 9.34 -2.26 -2.25
CA LEU A 43 7.93 -2.58 -2.22
C LEU A 43 7.45 -3.04 -0.83
N MET A 44 8.12 -4.06 -0.27
CA MET A 44 7.79 -4.60 1.05
C MET A 44 7.93 -3.54 2.14
N PHE A 45 8.95 -2.67 2.04
CA PHE A 45 9.10 -1.55 2.96
C PHE A 45 7.87 -0.63 2.94
N TRP A 46 7.39 -0.27 1.74
CA TRP A 46 6.25 0.62 1.58
C TRP A 46 4.94 -0.03 2.03
N ASP A 47 4.72 -1.31 1.71
CA ASP A 47 3.53 -2.05 2.16
C ASP A 47 3.46 -2.12 3.69
N ILE A 48 4.56 -2.44 4.36
CA ILE A 48 4.64 -2.47 5.82
C ILE A 48 4.38 -1.09 6.40
N LEU A 49 4.96 -0.04 5.82
CA LEU A 49 4.74 1.34 6.25
C LEU A 49 3.27 1.72 6.13
N TRP A 50 2.59 1.37 5.04
CA TRP A 50 1.15 1.60 4.86
C TRP A 50 0.29 0.82 5.84
N ILE A 51 0.60 -0.45 6.07
CA ILE A 51 -0.11 -1.31 7.04
C ILE A 51 0.00 -0.76 8.46
N ILE A 52 1.12 -0.15 8.84
CA ILE A 52 1.30 0.47 10.16
C ILE A 52 0.64 1.85 10.22
N LEU A 53 0.78 2.66 9.16
CA LEU A 53 0.28 4.03 9.14
C LEU A 53 -1.25 4.08 9.13
N THR A 54 -1.92 3.13 8.47
CA THR A 54 -3.39 3.08 8.38
C THR A 54 -4.08 2.98 9.76
N PRO A 55 -3.81 1.98 10.61
CA PRO A 55 -4.38 1.91 11.95
C PRO A 55 -3.92 3.07 12.83
N PHE A 56 -2.70 3.59 12.63
CA PHE A 56 -2.23 4.77 13.37
C PHE A 56 -3.04 6.03 13.03
N CYS A 57 -3.31 6.28 11.74
CA CYS A 57 -4.20 7.34 11.30
C CYS A 57 -5.62 7.17 11.84
N LEU A 58 -6.15 5.94 11.82
CA LEU A 58 -7.47 5.63 12.40
C LEU A 58 -7.51 5.88 13.91
N LEU A 59 -6.46 5.51 14.64
CA LEU A 59 -6.34 5.78 16.07
C LEU A 59 -6.25 7.28 16.35
N ILE A 60 -5.50 8.04 15.55
CA ILE A 60 -5.44 9.50 15.67
C ILE A 60 -6.83 10.10 15.42
N ALA A 61 -7.49 9.72 14.32
CA ALA A 61 -8.83 10.19 13.98
C ALA A 61 -9.83 9.87 15.10
N TYR A 62 -9.82 8.63 15.60
CA TYR A 62 -10.65 8.20 16.72
C TYR A 62 -10.40 9.01 18.00
N ASN A 63 -9.13 9.31 18.33
CA ASN A 63 -8.80 10.12 19.51
C ASN A 63 -9.18 11.59 19.34
N ILE A 64 -9.11 12.14 18.12
CA ILE A 64 -9.57 13.50 17.81
C ILE A 64 -11.10 13.58 17.94
N GLU A 65 -11.82 12.64 17.32
CA GLU A 65 -13.28 12.55 17.44
C GLU A 65 -13.72 12.41 18.91
N LYS A 66 -13.05 11.53 19.67
CA LYS A 66 -13.31 11.34 21.10
C LYS A 66 -13.04 12.58 21.95
N LYS A 67 -12.09 13.44 21.55
CA LYS A 67 -11.70 14.65 22.29
C LYS A 67 -12.51 15.89 21.94
N GLY A 68 -13.34 15.88 20.90
CA GLY A 68 -13.91 17.13 20.38
C GLY A 68 -15.12 16.99 19.47
N TRP A 69 -16.15 16.29 19.93
CA TRP A 69 -17.54 16.60 19.62
C TRP A 69 -18.37 16.58 20.92
N SER A 70 -17.91 17.40 21.89
CA SER A 70 -18.63 17.84 23.08
C SER A 70 -18.41 19.33 23.26
#